data_AF-A0A1D7XYZ9-F1
#
_entry.id   AF-A0A1D7XYZ9-F1
#
_cell.length_a   1.000
_cell.length_b   1.000
_cell.length_c   1.000
_cell.angle_alpha   90.00
_cell.angle_beta   90.00
_cell.angle_gamma   90.00
#
_symmetry.space_group_name_H-M   'P 1'
#
loop_
_entity.id
_entity.type
_entity.pdbx_description
1 polymer ?
#
loop_
_entity_poly.entity_id
_entity_poly.type
_entity_poly.pdbx_seq_one_letter_code
_entity_poly.pdbx_strand_id
1 'polypeptide(L)'
;MKIHEKYTEALKTFTGFITVFEWAQRVSELYPDLLVKAEKEAQAQKQNTTGLREIAARISSRLSSGNFKNVLIDDGERPRKVKYITVEEQQSNQEKELNDDIEPITRIEIINQAKDKLKIFEIYRLDEFKNIQKAFKDYFSLDFELDHAKALLGKENQGSHHPDNIQLLLKYHNGKKNNNSWERFDLEAQENYIKDSIKLQSNVADSFDIKLDNTILSQLLSRLKAVF
;
A
#
# COMPACT_ATOMS: atom_id res chain seq x y z
N MET A 1 30.18 30.87 -13.73
CA MET A 1 28.98 30.03 -13.82
C MET A 1 28.59 29.82 -15.28
N LYS A 2 28.28 28.59 -15.65
CA LYS A 2 27.68 28.24 -16.95
C LYS A 2 26.24 28.77 -17.01
N ILE A 3 25.70 28.92 -18.21
CA ILE A 3 24.36 29.52 -18.40
C ILE A 3 23.24 28.72 -17.71
N HIS A 4 23.33 27.38 -17.68
CA HIS A 4 22.34 26.55 -17.02
C HIS A 4 22.39 26.68 -15.49
N GLU A 5 23.58 26.89 -14.91
CA GLU A 5 23.72 27.16 -13.47
C GLU A 5 23.06 28.48 -13.10
N LYS A 6 23.24 29.54 -13.91
CA LYS A 6 22.55 30.83 -13.72
C LYS A 6 21.02 30.66 -13.74
N TYR A 7 20.51 29.85 -14.67
CA TYR A 7 19.08 29.55 -14.72
C TYR A 7 18.62 28.79 -13.47
N THR A 8 19.33 27.74 -13.06
CA THR A 8 18.98 26.97 -11.85
C THR A 8 19.01 27.84 -10.58
N GLU A 9 20.02 28.71 -10.42
CA GLU A 9 20.07 29.64 -9.27
C GLU A 9 18.85 30.57 -9.22
N ALA A 10 18.39 31.07 -10.37
CA ALA A 10 17.16 31.85 -10.41
C ALA A 10 15.93 31.03 -10.00
N LEU A 11 15.84 29.76 -10.42
CA LEU A 11 14.72 28.88 -10.07
C LEU A 11 14.66 28.59 -8.57
N LYS A 12 15.83 28.42 -7.93
CA LYS A 12 15.94 28.20 -6.48
C LYS A 12 15.35 29.32 -5.63
N THR A 13 15.18 30.52 -6.19
CA THR A 13 14.58 31.64 -5.46
C THR A 13 13.06 31.51 -5.29
N PHE A 14 12.43 30.56 -5.98
CA PHE A 14 11.01 30.24 -5.84
C PHE A 14 10.80 29.03 -4.93
N THR A 15 9.76 29.08 -4.10
CA THR A 15 9.38 27.98 -3.18
C THR A 15 8.37 27.01 -3.79
N GLY A 16 7.73 27.38 -4.91
CA GLY A 16 6.64 26.65 -5.53
C GLY A 16 6.79 26.51 -7.05
N PHE A 17 5.74 25.98 -7.66
CA PHE A 17 5.63 25.86 -9.10
C PHE A 17 5.46 27.22 -9.76
N ILE A 18 6.26 27.47 -10.78
CA ILE A 18 6.26 28.71 -11.57
C ILE A 18 6.33 28.39 -13.06
N THR A 19 5.88 29.31 -13.89
CA THR A 19 5.97 29.21 -15.34
C THR A 19 7.38 29.50 -15.83
N VAL A 20 7.75 28.97 -17.00
CA VAL A 20 9.05 29.28 -17.61
C VAL A 20 9.22 30.79 -17.88
N PHE A 21 8.12 31.53 -18.06
CA PHE A 21 8.17 32.97 -18.25
C PHE A 21 8.55 33.71 -16.96
N GLU A 22 7.94 33.37 -15.83
CA GLU A 22 8.32 33.89 -14.50
C GLU A 22 9.77 33.53 -14.17
N TRP A 23 10.20 32.34 -14.56
CA TRP A 23 11.60 31.93 -14.44
C TRP A 23 12.53 32.85 -15.26
N ALA A 24 12.20 33.12 -16.51
CA ALA A 24 12.97 33.99 -17.39
C ALA A 24 13.04 35.44 -16.88
N GLN A 25 11.95 35.95 -16.30
CA GLN A 25 11.95 37.25 -15.63
C GLN A 25 12.94 37.27 -14.48
N ARG A 26 12.89 36.26 -13.60
CA ARG A 26 13.81 36.17 -12.46
C ARG A 26 15.28 36.04 -12.87
N VAL A 27 15.55 35.28 -13.93
CA VAL A 27 16.89 35.22 -14.54
C VAL A 27 17.36 36.60 -15.00
N SER A 28 16.47 37.38 -15.61
CA SER A 28 16.81 38.72 -16.12
C SER A 28 17.06 39.72 -15.00
N GLU A 29 16.37 39.59 -13.87
CA GLU A 29 16.59 40.40 -12.66
C GLU A 29 17.95 40.10 -12.02
N LEU A 30 18.30 38.81 -11.89
CA LEU A 30 19.55 38.39 -11.24
C LEU A 30 20.77 38.52 -12.17
N TYR A 31 20.57 38.43 -13.49
CA TYR A 31 21.62 38.51 -14.50
C TYR A 31 21.22 39.46 -15.65
N PRO A 32 21.23 40.79 -15.42
CA PRO A 32 20.79 41.77 -16.41
C PRO A 32 21.61 41.76 -17.70
N ASP A 33 22.87 41.32 -17.63
CA ASP A 33 23.77 41.13 -18.78
C ASP A 33 23.17 40.16 -19.81
N LEU A 34 22.47 39.13 -19.35
CA LEU A 34 21.80 38.17 -20.22
C LEU A 34 20.62 38.79 -20.97
N LEU A 35 19.85 39.66 -20.29
CA LEU A 35 18.72 40.36 -20.91
C LEU A 35 19.22 41.32 -21.99
N VAL A 36 20.25 42.13 -21.70
CA VAL A 36 20.83 43.06 -22.68
C VAL A 36 21.32 42.32 -23.93
N LYS A 37 21.97 41.17 -23.76
CA LYS A 37 22.41 40.34 -24.88
C LYS A 37 21.22 39.77 -25.66
N ALA A 38 20.23 39.24 -24.96
CA ALA A 38 19.04 38.66 -25.59
C ALA A 38 18.21 39.70 -26.35
N GLU A 39 18.12 40.95 -25.86
CA GLU A 39 17.45 42.05 -26.56
C GLU A 39 18.15 42.40 -27.88
N LYS A 40 19.49 42.47 -27.90
CA LYS A 40 20.25 42.68 -29.14
C LYS A 40 20.02 41.55 -30.15
N GLU A 41 19.99 40.31 -29.66
CA GLU A 41 19.72 39.14 -30.49
C GLU A 41 18.29 39.14 -31.02
N ALA A 42 17.30 39.54 -30.20
CA ALA A 42 15.90 39.67 -30.57
C ALA A 42 15.69 40.71 -31.69
N GLN A 43 16.36 41.87 -31.59
CA GLN A 43 16.30 42.93 -32.61
C GLN A 43 16.86 42.49 -33.97
N ALA A 44 17.79 41.53 -33.98
CA ALA A 44 18.37 40.99 -35.21
C ALA A 44 17.49 39.90 -35.86
N GLN A 45 16.42 39.43 -35.20
CA GLN A 45 15.53 38.41 -35.75
C GLN A 45 14.51 38.99 -36.73
N LYS A 46 14.10 38.16 -37.70
CA LYS A 46 13.05 38.52 -38.66
C LYS A 46 11.65 38.60 -38.04
N GLN A 47 11.43 37.89 -36.93
CA GLN A 47 10.16 37.89 -36.20
C GLN A 47 10.23 38.84 -35.01
N ASN A 48 9.11 39.51 -34.71
CA ASN A 48 9.02 40.39 -33.56
C ASN A 48 9.04 39.57 -32.25
N THR A 49 10.17 39.63 -31.53
CA THR A 49 10.40 38.94 -30.25
C THR A 49 11.06 39.91 -29.26
N THR A 50 11.15 39.51 -28.00
CA THR A 50 11.81 40.29 -26.95
C THR A 50 12.91 39.45 -26.29
N GLY A 51 13.88 40.08 -25.65
CA GLY A 51 14.94 39.39 -24.93
C GLY A 51 14.40 38.43 -23.87
N LEU A 52 13.31 38.81 -23.18
CA LEU A 52 12.61 37.93 -22.23
C LEU A 52 12.02 36.68 -22.88
N ARG A 53 11.41 36.82 -24.06
CA ARG A 53 10.85 35.67 -24.82
C ARG A 53 11.97 34.74 -25.30
N GLU A 54 13.10 35.29 -25.72
CA GLU A 54 14.28 34.52 -26.09
C GLU A 54 14.86 33.73 -24.91
N ILE A 55 14.94 34.35 -23.72
CA ILE A 55 15.39 33.66 -22.50
C ILE A 55 14.42 32.54 -22.13
N ALA A 56 13.11 32.80 -22.15
CA ALA A 56 12.10 31.78 -21.88
C ALA A 56 12.20 30.60 -22.87
N ALA A 57 12.34 30.88 -24.17
CA ALA A 57 12.50 29.84 -25.19
C ALA A 57 13.75 28.99 -24.98
N ARG A 58 14.89 29.61 -24.58
CA ARG A 58 16.14 28.90 -24.26
C ARG A 58 16.00 28.01 -23.04
N ILE A 59 15.31 28.49 -22.00
CA ILE A 59 15.02 27.71 -20.80
C ILE A 59 14.13 26.51 -21.17
N SER A 60 13.03 26.72 -21.90
CA SER A 60 12.14 25.65 -22.36
C SER A 60 12.86 24.59 -23.20
N SER A 61 13.75 25.02 -24.10
CA SER A 61 14.57 24.13 -24.91
C SER A 61 15.46 23.25 -24.04
N ARG A 62 16.20 23.85 -23.09
CA ARG A 62 17.08 23.10 -22.17
C ARG A 62 16.31 22.16 -21.25
N LEU A 63 15.14 22.58 -20.79
CA LEU A 63 14.25 21.76 -19.97
C LEU A 63 13.80 20.51 -20.73
N SER A 64 13.38 20.68 -21.98
CA SER A 64 12.94 19.56 -22.83
C SER A 64 14.08 18.59 -23.18
N SER A 65 15.32 19.08 -23.22
CA SER A 65 16.52 18.23 -23.42
C SER A 65 17.03 17.56 -22.15
N GLY A 66 16.35 17.69 -20.99
CA GLY A 66 16.78 17.09 -19.72
C GLY A 66 18.04 17.73 -19.12
N ASN A 67 18.41 18.95 -19.54
CA ASN A 67 19.67 19.60 -19.13
C ASN A 67 19.61 20.28 -17.75
N PHE A 68 18.49 20.19 -17.04
CA PHE A 68 18.36 20.67 -15.67
C PHE A 68 18.27 19.49 -14.72
N LYS A 69 19.24 19.41 -13.80
CA LYS A 69 19.15 18.49 -12.66
C LYS A 69 18.24 19.11 -11.60
N ASN A 70 17.46 18.25 -10.94
CA ASN A 70 16.61 18.60 -9.81
C ASN A 70 15.52 19.64 -10.14
N VAL A 71 14.89 19.49 -11.32
CA VAL A 71 13.71 20.27 -11.70
C VAL A 71 12.56 19.31 -11.92
N LEU A 72 11.47 19.54 -11.19
CA LEU A 72 10.23 18.81 -11.38
C LEU A 72 9.34 19.59 -12.34
N ILE A 73 8.77 18.88 -13.30
CA ILE A 73 7.92 19.44 -14.37
C ILE A 73 6.49 18.98 -14.11
N ASP A 74 5.57 19.93 -14.05
CA ASP A 74 4.14 19.65 -14.07
C ASP A 74 3.61 19.85 -15.50
N ASP A 75 3.28 18.74 -16.16
CA ASP A 75 2.71 18.68 -17.50
C ASP A 75 1.16 18.65 -17.49
N GLY A 76 0.52 18.66 -16.31
CA GLY A 76 -0.93 18.61 -16.15
C GLY A 76 -1.65 19.93 -16.48
N GLU A 77 -0.94 21.07 -16.37
CA GLU A 77 -1.49 22.40 -16.63
C GLU A 77 -0.74 23.13 -17.75
N ARG A 78 -1.46 23.97 -18.51
CA ARG A 78 -0.89 24.87 -19.52
C ARG A 78 -1.08 26.33 -19.09
N PRO A 79 -0.04 27.18 -19.07
CA PRO A 79 1.36 26.89 -19.45
C PRO A 79 2.08 25.97 -18.45
N ARG A 80 2.98 25.12 -18.97
CA ARG A 80 3.80 24.17 -18.21
C ARG A 80 4.45 24.86 -17.00
N LYS A 81 4.35 24.22 -15.83
CA LYS A 81 4.95 24.72 -14.59
C LYS A 81 6.16 23.89 -14.19
N VAL A 82 7.11 24.53 -13.53
CA VAL A 82 8.34 23.92 -13.05
C VAL A 82 8.64 24.33 -11.62
N LYS A 83 9.32 23.46 -10.88
CA LYS A 83 9.80 23.74 -9.52
C LYS A 83 11.21 23.16 -9.36
N TYR A 84 12.10 23.90 -8.68
CA TYR A 84 13.36 23.33 -8.22
C TYR A 84 13.12 22.41 -7.02
N ILE A 85 13.71 21.22 -7.05
CA ILE A 85 13.69 20.28 -5.92
C ILE A 85 15.12 20.07 -5.41
N THR A 86 15.25 19.72 -4.14
CA THR A 86 16.55 19.34 -3.57
C THR A 86 16.96 17.94 -4.04
N VAL A 87 18.22 17.56 -3.81
CA VAL A 87 18.70 16.19 -4.09
C VAL A 87 17.96 15.17 -3.22
N GLU A 88 17.67 15.53 -1.97
CA GLU A 88 16.91 14.70 -1.03
C GLU A 88 15.46 14.51 -1.48
N GLU A 89 14.80 15.58 -1.93
CA GLU A 89 13.45 15.51 -2.50
C GLU A 89 13.41 14.65 -3.77
N GLN A 90 14.45 14.74 -4.61
CA GLN A 90 14.56 13.92 -5.81
C GLN A 90 14.74 12.44 -5.47
N GLN A 91 15.60 12.10 -4.51
CA GLN A 91 15.79 10.73 -4.06
C GLN A 91 14.51 10.16 -3.44
N SER A 92 13.83 10.95 -2.59
CA SER A 92 12.56 10.55 -2.00
C SER A 92 11.47 10.30 -3.04
N ASN A 93 11.39 11.13 -4.09
CA ASN A 93 10.43 10.91 -5.17
C ASN A 93 10.75 9.65 -5.99
N GLN A 94 12.03 9.38 -6.26
CA GLN A 94 12.45 8.16 -6.94
C GLN A 94 12.15 6.90 -6.10
N GLU A 95 12.37 6.94 -4.79
CA GLU A 95 12.00 5.84 -3.89
C GLU A 95 10.49 5.61 -3.85
N LYS A 96 9.69 6.67 -3.90
CA LYS A 96 8.22 6.54 -3.99
C LYS A 96 7.80 5.91 -5.32
N GLU A 97 8.32 6.40 -6.45
CA GLU A 97 8.03 5.83 -7.77
C GLU A 97 8.40 4.33 -7.84
N LEU A 98 9.56 3.95 -7.30
CA LEU A 98 9.99 2.54 -7.23
C LEU A 98 9.10 1.68 -6.33
N ASN A 99 8.58 2.23 -5.24
CA ASN A 99 7.67 1.50 -4.34
C ASN A 99 6.25 1.40 -4.92
N ASP A 100 5.79 2.41 -5.66
CA ASP A 100 4.47 2.46 -6.29
C ASP A 100 4.36 1.50 -7.49
N ASP A 101 5.50 1.15 -8.13
CA ASP A 101 5.59 0.18 -9.24
C ASP A 101 5.59 -1.30 -8.79
N ILE A 102 5.56 -1.59 -7.48
CA ILE A 102 5.50 -2.97 -6.97
C ILE A 102 4.05 -3.43 -6.87
N GLU A 103 3.67 -4.48 -7.61
CA GLU A 103 2.35 -5.10 -7.48
C GLU A 103 2.09 -5.57 -6.03
N PRO A 104 0.94 -5.24 -5.43
CA PRO A 104 0.63 -5.68 -4.08
C PRO A 104 0.58 -7.20 -3.99
N ILE A 105 1.33 -7.77 -3.04
CA ILE A 105 1.34 -9.22 -2.79
C ILE A 105 -0.07 -9.75 -2.52
N THR A 106 -0.42 -10.88 -3.15
CA THR A 106 -1.71 -11.52 -2.98
C THR A 106 -1.78 -12.36 -1.70
N ARG A 107 -3.00 -12.63 -1.22
CA ARG A 107 -3.22 -13.48 -0.04
C ARG A 107 -2.62 -14.89 -0.20
N ILE A 108 -2.69 -15.44 -1.41
CA ILE A 108 -2.18 -16.78 -1.72
C ILE A 108 -0.66 -16.82 -1.60
N GLU A 109 0.02 -15.78 -2.11
CA GLU A 109 1.47 -15.67 -2.02
C GLU A 109 1.93 -15.54 -0.56
N ILE A 110 1.25 -14.73 0.26
CA ILE A 110 1.54 -14.64 1.70
C ILE A 110 1.42 -16.00 2.37
N ILE A 111 0.37 -16.76 2.06
CA ILE A 111 0.16 -18.11 2.64
C ILE A 111 1.27 -19.07 2.21
N ASN A 112 1.65 -19.07 0.93
CA ASN A 112 2.69 -19.97 0.42
C ASN A 112 4.05 -19.64 1.02
N GLN A 113 4.44 -18.36 1.02
CA GLN A 113 5.70 -17.90 1.62
C GLN A 113 5.78 -18.18 3.13
N ALA A 114 4.64 -18.12 3.83
CA ALA A 114 4.59 -18.46 5.24
C ALA A 114 4.76 -19.96 5.47
N LYS A 115 4.08 -20.82 4.68
CA LYS A 115 4.19 -22.28 4.79
C LYS A 115 5.62 -22.78 4.64
N ASP A 116 6.40 -22.18 3.74
CA ASP A 116 7.81 -22.53 3.53
C ASP A 116 8.69 -22.25 4.77
N LYS A 117 8.22 -21.41 5.69
CA LYS A 117 8.94 -21.01 6.91
C LYS A 117 8.42 -21.71 8.17
N LEU A 118 7.30 -22.44 8.09
CA LEU A 118 6.71 -23.09 9.26
C LEU A 118 7.50 -24.33 9.68
N LYS A 119 7.59 -24.54 11.00
CA LYS A 119 8.09 -25.80 11.58
C LYS A 119 7.06 -26.91 11.38
N ILE A 120 7.53 -28.15 11.39
CA ILE A 120 6.68 -29.34 11.27
C ILE A 120 5.50 -29.32 12.27
N PHE A 121 5.76 -28.92 13.51
CA PHE A 121 4.70 -28.82 14.52
C PHE A 121 3.66 -27.73 14.22
N GLU A 122 4.07 -26.61 13.62
CA GLU A 122 3.15 -25.52 13.24
C GLU A 122 2.28 -25.94 12.05
N ILE A 123 2.84 -26.69 11.11
CA ILE A 123 2.09 -27.31 10.00
C ILE A 123 1.05 -28.29 10.56
N TYR A 124 1.47 -29.18 11.48
CA TYR A 124 0.57 -30.10 12.17
C TYR A 124 -0.60 -29.37 12.84
N ARG A 125 -0.33 -28.27 13.57
CA ARG A 125 -1.38 -27.46 14.20
C ARG A 125 -2.39 -26.94 13.17
N LEU A 126 -1.92 -26.39 12.05
CA LEU A 126 -2.80 -25.88 10.98
C LEU A 126 -3.67 -26.98 10.35
N ASP A 127 -3.11 -28.16 10.12
CA ASP A 127 -3.87 -29.28 9.57
C ASP A 127 -4.87 -29.82 10.60
N GLU A 128 -4.51 -29.83 11.87
CA GLU A 128 -5.42 -30.26 12.92
C GLU A 128 -6.57 -29.28 13.14
N PHE A 129 -6.32 -27.97 13.03
CA PHE A 129 -7.38 -26.96 12.96
C PHE A 129 -8.38 -27.25 11.83
N LYS A 130 -7.91 -27.62 10.63
CA LYS A 130 -8.79 -28.00 9.50
C LYS A 130 -9.58 -29.27 9.80
N ASN A 131 -8.96 -30.27 10.41
CA ASN A 131 -9.63 -31.52 10.76
C ASN A 131 -10.74 -31.30 11.78
N ILE A 132 -10.49 -30.47 12.80
CA ILE A 132 -11.48 -30.09 13.81
C ILE A 132 -12.62 -29.30 13.17
N GLN A 133 -12.30 -28.32 12.32
CA GLN A 133 -13.28 -27.54 11.55
C GLN A 133 -14.21 -28.44 10.73
N LYS A 134 -13.64 -29.40 9.98
CA LYS A 134 -14.40 -30.38 9.20
C LYS A 134 -15.28 -31.24 10.10
N ALA A 135 -14.77 -31.73 11.23
CA ALA A 135 -15.55 -32.55 12.14
C ALA A 135 -16.75 -31.80 12.73
N PHE A 136 -16.63 -30.51 13.05
CA PHE A 136 -17.79 -29.72 13.48
C PHE A 136 -18.87 -29.62 12.41
N LYS A 137 -18.47 -29.50 11.14
CA LYS A 137 -19.41 -29.52 10.03
C LYS A 137 -20.09 -30.89 9.88
N ASP A 138 -19.32 -31.96 9.91
CA ASP A 138 -19.81 -33.32 9.64
C ASP A 138 -20.74 -33.84 10.76
N TYR A 139 -20.42 -33.56 12.03
CA TYR A 139 -21.15 -34.11 13.19
C TYR A 139 -22.15 -33.14 13.83
N PHE A 140 -21.94 -31.84 13.69
CA PHE A 140 -22.78 -30.81 14.34
C PHE A 140 -23.47 -29.90 13.33
N SER A 141 -23.22 -30.07 12.02
CA SER A 141 -23.69 -29.16 10.96
C SER A 141 -23.33 -27.69 11.20
N LEU A 142 -22.20 -27.44 11.89
CA LEU A 142 -21.69 -26.09 12.14
C LEU A 142 -20.53 -25.79 11.18
N ASP A 143 -20.76 -24.86 10.25
CA ASP A 143 -19.77 -24.44 9.26
C ASP A 143 -18.83 -23.38 9.85
N PHE A 144 -17.87 -23.83 10.64
CA PHE A 144 -16.75 -23.00 11.06
C PHE A 144 -15.75 -22.81 9.91
N GLU A 145 -15.07 -21.67 9.89
CA GLU A 145 -13.97 -21.33 9.00
C GLU A 145 -12.71 -21.05 9.82
N LEU A 146 -11.56 -21.34 9.23
CA LEU A 146 -10.26 -20.93 9.78
C LEU A 146 -10.01 -19.47 9.42
N ASP A 147 -10.24 -18.60 10.39
CA ASP A 147 -10.02 -17.17 10.25
C ASP A 147 -8.64 -16.76 10.77
N HIS A 148 -8.07 -15.72 10.15
CA HIS A 148 -6.86 -15.08 10.65
C HIS A 148 -7.28 -13.90 11.55
N ALA A 149 -7.00 -13.96 12.85
CA ALA A 149 -7.37 -12.92 13.80
C ALA A 149 -6.86 -11.55 13.34
N LYS A 150 -5.56 -11.45 13.03
CA LYS A 150 -4.99 -10.34 12.27
C LYS A 150 -5.05 -10.62 10.77
N ALA A 151 -5.65 -9.71 10.01
CA ALA A 151 -5.83 -9.87 8.58
C ALA A 151 -4.50 -9.91 7.81
N LEU A 152 -4.37 -10.84 6.86
CA LEU A 152 -3.15 -11.00 6.05
C LEU A 152 -2.87 -9.83 5.10
N LEU A 153 -3.90 -9.05 4.75
CA LEU A 153 -3.79 -7.86 3.88
C LEU A 153 -4.12 -6.57 4.65
N GLY A 154 -3.96 -6.58 5.98
CA GLY A 154 -4.21 -5.40 6.81
C GLY A 154 -3.21 -4.29 6.50
N LYS A 155 -3.71 -3.06 6.27
CA LYS A 155 -2.88 -1.90 5.88
C LYS A 155 -1.95 -1.40 6.98
N GLU A 156 -2.39 -1.46 8.24
CA GLU A 156 -1.63 -0.93 9.39
C GLU A 156 -0.88 -2.03 10.16
N ASN A 157 -1.49 -3.20 10.31
CA ASN A 157 -0.93 -4.33 11.06
C ASN A 157 -1.23 -5.63 10.32
N GLN A 158 -0.29 -6.03 9.46
CA GLN A 158 -0.40 -7.26 8.69
C GLN A 158 -0.23 -8.49 9.60
N GLY A 159 -1.20 -9.39 9.57
CA GLY A 159 -1.10 -10.69 10.25
C GLY A 159 -0.22 -11.68 9.48
N SER A 160 0.20 -12.75 10.17
CA SER A 160 0.93 -13.87 9.56
C SER A 160 0.02 -15.08 9.32
N HIS A 161 0.34 -15.91 8.32
CA HIS A 161 -0.27 -17.22 8.19
C HIS A 161 0.46 -18.21 9.12
N HIS A 162 0.08 -18.18 10.41
CA HIS A 162 0.66 -18.98 11.48
C HIS A 162 -0.47 -19.48 12.39
N PRO A 163 -0.40 -20.68 13.00
CA PRO A 163 -1.46 -21.20 13.88
C PRO A 163 -1.80 -20.28 15.06
N ASP A 164 -0.84 -19.51 15.58
CA ASP A 164 -1.09 -18.50 16.63
C ASP A 164 -1.88 -17.27 16.15
N ASN A 165 -2.19 -17.19 14.85
CA ASN A 165 -3.08 -16.19 14.28
C ASN A 165 -4.39 -16.83 13.80
N ILE A 166 -4.59 -18.14 13.97
CA ILE A 166 -5.79 -18.85 13.57
C ILE A 166 -6.78 -18.96 14.72
N GLN A 167 -8.07 -18.82 14.38
CA GLN A 167 -9.21 -19.07 15.24
C GLN A 167 -10.38 -19.65 14.41
N LEU A 168 -11.30 -20.34 15.09
CA LEU A 168 -12.51 -20.89 14.47
C LEU A 168 -13.65 -19.89 14.62
N LEU A 169 -14.18 -19.41 13.50
CA LEU A 169 -15.37 -18.56 13.46
C LEU A 169 -16.44 -19.21 12.59
N LEU A 170 -17.71 -19.15 13.00
CA LEU A 170 -18.80 -19.52 12.11
C LEU A 170 -18.72 -18.64 10.86
N LYS A 171 -18.95 -19.25 9.70
CA LYS A 171 -18.92 -18.58 8.39
C LYS A 171 -19.69 -17.26 8.36
N TYR A 172 -20.86 -17.22 8.99
CA TYR A 172 -21.65 -15.99 9.11
C TYR A 172 -20.92 -14.89 9.88
N HIS A 173 -20.26 -15.20 10.99
CA HIS A 173 -19.49 -14.23 11.78
C HIS A 173 -18.21 -13.81 11.07
N ASN A 174 -17.51 -14.74 10.42
CA ASN A 174 -16.34 -14.42 9.60
C ASN A 174 -16.69 -13.45 8.45
N GLY A 175 -17.85 -13.65 7.82
CA GLY A 175 -18.38 -12.72 6.82
C GLY A 175 -18.63 -11.31 7.36
N LYS A 176 -19.00 -11.17 8.65
CA LYS A 176 -19.14 -9.85 9.32
C LYS A 176 -17.79 -9.22 9.65
N LYS A 177 -16.78 -10.02 10.00
CA LYS A 177 -15.40 -9.56 10.20
C LYS A 177 -14.80 -8.99 8.91
N ASN A 178 -15.03 -9.67 7.77
CA ASN A 178 -14.49 -9.28 6.46
C ASN A 178 -12.95 -9.13 6.54
N ASN A 179 -12.39 -8.04 6.01
CA ASN A 179 -10.96 -7.78 6.00
C ASN A 179 -10.44 -7.12 7.29
N ASN A 180 -11.29 -6.95 8.31
CA ASN A 180 -10.87 -6.37 9.58
C ASN A 180 -10.12 -7.40 10.43
N SER A 181 -9.19 -6.90 11.25
CA SER A 181 -8.56 -7.70 12.30
C SER A 181 -9.48 -7.73 13.52
N TRP A 182 -9.63 -8.91 14.11
CA TRP A 182 -10.27 -9.09 15.42
C TRP A 182 -9.20 -9.52 16.43
N GLU A 183 -9.49 -9.31 17.71
CA GLU A 183 -8.70 -9.93 18.77
C GLU A 183 -8.76 -11.45 18.61
N ARG A 184 -7.61 -12.11 18.74
CA ARG A 184 -7.57 -13.57 18.72
C ARG A 184 -8.19 -14.06 20.02
N PHE A 185 -9.14 -14.99 19.93
CA PHE A 185 -9.62 -15.68 21.12
C PHE A 185 -8.45 -16.34 21.86
N ASP A 186 -8.47 -16.26 23.19
CA ASP A 186 -7.76 -17.24 24.00
C ASP A 186 -8.49 -18.59 23.93
N LEU A 187 -7.87 -19.63 24.49
CA LEU A 187 -8.44 -20.98 24.42
C LEU A 187 -9.82 -21.04 25.09
N GLU A 188 -10.00 -20.38 26.23
CA GLU A 188 -11.25 -20.40 26.98
C GLU A 188 -12.38 -19.72 26.19
N ALA A 189 -12.12 -18.55 25.61
CA ALA A 189 -13.03 -17.84 24.75
C ALA A 189 -13.39 -18.66 23.50
N GLN A 190 -12.42 -19.32 22.87
CA GLN A 190 -12.67 -20.17 21.71
C GLN A 190 -13.54 -21.39 22.07
N GLU A 191 -13.28 -22.04 23.20
CA GLU A 191 -14.10 -23.15 23.69
C GLU A 191 -15.53 -22.70 24.01
N ASN A 192 -15.68 -21.57 24.71
CA ASN A 192 -17.00 -21.04 25.07
C ASN A 192 -17.80 -20.66 23.82
N TYR A 193 -17.17 -20.00 22.85
CA TYR A 193 -17.78 -19.67 21.57
C TYR A 193 -18.30 -20.91 20.82
N ILE A 194 -17.53 -22.01 20.82
CA ILE A 194 -17.96 -23.28 20.21
C ILE A 194 -19.14 -23.89 20.99
N LYS A 195 -19.05 -23.95 22.32
CA LYS A 195 -20.11 -24.50 23.19
C LYS A 195 -21.42 -23.73 23.03
N ASP A 196 -21.37 -22.41 22.98
CA ASP A 196 -22.53 -21.55 22.77
C ASP A 196 -23.14 -21.75 21.39
N SER A 197 -22.30 -21.92 20.36
CA SER A 197 -22.76 -22.23 18.99
C SER A 197 -23.49 -23.58 18.93
N ILE A 198 -22.98 -24.60 19.61
CA ILE A 198 -23.62 -25.93 19.69
C ILE A 198 -24.91 -25.87 20.50
N LYS A 199 -24.93 -25.12 21.61
CA LYS A 199 -26.14 -24.90 22.39
C LYS A 199 -27.22 -24.19 21.58
N LEU A 200 -26.84 -23.25 20.72
CA LEU A 200 -27.80 -22.63 19.80
C LEU A 200 -28.32 -23.67 18.79
N GLN A 201 -27.43 -24.47 18.21
CA GLN A 201 -27.77 -25.53 17.27
C GLN A 201 -28.70 -26.58 17.89
N SER A 202 -28.57 -26.88 19.18
CA SER A 202 -29.44 -27.85 19.87
C SER A 202 -30.91 -27.45 19.88
N ASN A 203 -31.21 -26.16 19.79
CA ASN A 203 -32.60 -25.68 19.74
C ASN A 203 -33.32 -26.08 18.44
N VAL A 204 -32.56 -26.45 17.40
CA VAL A 204 -33.05 -26.76 16.06
C VAL A 204 -32.55 -28.11 15.54
N ALA A 205 -31.84 -28.88 16.39
CA ALA A 205 -31.18 -30.12 16.00
C ALA A 205 -32.17 -31.16 15.45
N ASP A 206 -33.31 -31.36 16.11
CA ASP A 206 -34.36 -32.28 15.66
C ASP A 206 -34.94 -31.87 14.29
N SER A 207 -35.05 -30.56 14.03
CA SER A 207 -35.55 -30.04 12.74
C SER A 207 -34.57 -30.26 11.59
N PHE A 208 -33.29 -30.48 11.90
CA PHE A 208 -32.23 -30.73 10.94
C PHE A 208 -31.74 -32.19 10.93
N ASP A 209 -32.40 -33.09 11.67
CA ASP A 209 -31.98 -34.49 11.87
C ASP A 209 -30.53 -34.63 12.36
N ILE A 210 -30.12 -33.73 13.26
CA ILE A 210 -28.77 -33.71 13.83
C ILE A 210 -28.78 -34.41 15.18
N LYS A 211 -27.92 -35.42 15.35
CA LYS A 211 -27.69 -36.07 16.65
C LYS A 211 -26.47 -35.46 17.32
N LEU A 212 -26.72 -34.63 18.34
CA LEU A 212 -25.66 -34.02 19.12
C LEU A 212 -25.05 -35.04 20.09
N ASP A 213 -23.76 -35.30 19.95
CA ASP A 213 -23.00 -36.23 20.78
C ASP A 213 -21.95 -35.48 21.62
N ASN A 214 -22.15 -35.48 22.93
CA ASN A 214 -21.26 -34.80 23.89
C ASN A 214 -19.88 -35.46 24.01
N THR A 215 -19.76 -36.76 23.72
CA THR A 215 -18.48 -37.46 23.69
C THR A 215 -17.65 -36.99 22.50
N ILE A 216 -18.26 -36.89 21.31
CA ILE A 216 -17.59 -36.32 20.13
C ILE A 216 -17.18 -34.88 20.41
N LEU A 217 -18.07 -34.06 20.98
CA LEU A 217 -17.75 -32.67 21.32
C LEU A 217 -16.53 -32.58 22.25
N SER A 218 -16.52 -33.37 23.33
CA SER A 218 -15.43 -33.38 24.29
C SER A 218 -14.09 -33.78 23.65
N GLN A 219 -14.09 -34.74 22.73
CA GLN A 219 -12.90 -35.13 21.98
C GLN A 219 -12.40 -34.01 21.05
N LEU A 220 -13.31 -33.33 20.34
CA LEU A 220 -12.95 -32.21 19.47
C LEU A 220 -12.35 -31.04 20.25
N LEU A 221 -12.93 -30.69 21.41
CA LEU A 221 -12.39 -29.64 22.28
C LEU A 221 -11.03 -30.04 22.87
N SER A 222 -10.85 -31.30 23.27
CA SER A 222 -9.54 -31.79 23.74
C SER A 222 -8.46 -31.71 22.65
N ARG A 223 -8.82 -32.01 21.40
CA ARG A 223 -7.91 -31.90 20.25
C ARG A 223 -7.57 -30.43 19.96
N LEU A 224 -8.58 -29.56 19.99
CA LEU A 224 -8.40 -28.12 19.83
C LEU A 224 -7.43 -27.57 20.88
N LYS A 225 -7.64 -27.92 22.15
CA LYS A 225 -6.75 -27.54 23.27
C LYS A 225 -5.30 -27.97 23.07
N ALA A 226 -5.05 -29.10 22.41
CA ALA A 226 -3.70 -29.59 22.15
C ALA A 226 -2.96 -28.78 21.06
N VAL A 227 -3.68 -28.05 20.21
CA VAL A 227 -3.12 -27.32 19.06
C VAL A 227 -3.37 -25.82 19.08
N PHE A 228 -4.11 -25.30 20.06
CA PHE A 228 -4.45 -23.88 20.16
C PHE A 228 -3.26 -23.02 20.55
#